data_AF-A0A7X7NT68-F1
#
_entry.id   AF-A0A7X7NT68-F1
#
_cell.length_a   1.000
_cell.length_b   1.000
_cell.length_c   1.000
_cell.angle_alpha   90.00
_cell.angle_beta   90.00
_cell.angle_gamma   90.00
#
_symmetry.space_group_name_H-M   'P 1'
#
loop_
_entity.id
_entity.type
_entity.pdbx_description
1 polymer ?
#
loop_
_entity_poly.entity_id
_entity_poly.type
_entity_poly.pdbx_seq_one_letter_code
_entity_poly.pdbx_strand_id
1 'polypeptide(L)'
;MRGKGWIRDIVSHFLILVLLGTGLFYLRKKADEIPALASMEHLDIAFYVAFSLFLLMVIVFFFQLFSSVKLERFSPGNPESLARLDRIRRFRLQKGFKEHRWHWPEYREAIISYFAKDGWESKEDVLFDAVYTRQRKIPRFGKASLVDQIFLFYHPMLNVIIVDQMLKECEKQIEDNKEASPAPRNRVIFLTDMRNREEVTSAGAGVVNYLCVPSDRTSLYPMLFDYEAARLFYPLDTTMVPRRHRLYFWLKRIVFKRWIRKKLIAS
;
A
#
# COMPACT_ATOMS: atom_id res chain seq x y z
N MET A 1 -1.47 -17.97 1.92
CA MET A 1 -0.69 -18.85 1.01
C MET A 1 -1.53 -19.10 -0.24
N ARG A 2 -1.16 -18.57 -1.41
CA ARG A 2 -1.70 -19.00 -2.71
C ARG A 2 -0.52 -19.34 -3.60
N GLY A 3 -0.24 -20.64 -3.71
CA GLY A 3 0.87 -21.17 -4.51
C GLY A 3 0.56 -21.17 -6.01
N LYS A 4 1.45 -21.83 -6.79
CA LYS A 4 1.45 -22.04 -8.25
C LYS A 4 0.09 -22.31 -8.93
N GLY A 5 -0.97 -22.65 -8.20
CA GLY A 5 -2.32 -22.88 -8.72
C GLY A 5 -3.01 -21.66 -9.33
N TRP A 6 -2.76 -20.43 -8.84
CA TRP A 6 -3.44 -19.24 -9.40
C TRP A 6 -3.05 -18.94 -10.85
N ILE A 7 -1.79 -19.20 -11.22
CA ILE A 7 -1.34 -19.08 -12.62
C ILE A 7 -2.06 -20.11 -13.49
N ARG A 8 -2.21 -21.34 -12.99
CA ARG A 8 -2.98 -22.40 -13.68
C ARG A 8 -4.44 -22.00 -13.88
N ASP A 9 -5.05 -21.39 -12.87
CA ASP A 9 -6.44 -20.95 -12.94
C ASP A 9 -6.62 -19.81 -13.96
N ILE A 10 -5.70 -18.84 -14.01
CA ILE A 10 -5.70 -17.79 -15.03
C ILE A 10 -5.49 -18.34 -16.43
N VAL A 11 -4.51 -19.23 -16.60
CA VAL A 11 -4.23 -19.84 -17.90
C VAL A 11 -5.43 -20.67 -18.35
N SER A 12 -6.10 -21.39 -17.45
CA SER A 12 -7.32 -22.15 -17.75
C SER A 12 -8.46 -21.22 -18.18
N HIS A 13 -8.72 -20.13 -17.45
CA HIS A 13 -9.80 -19.19 -17.81
C HIS A 13 -9.49 -18.46 -19.13
N PHE A 14 -8.23 -18.13 -19.36
CA PHE A 14 -7.79 -17.54 -20.62
C PHE A 14 -8.00 -18.51 -21.80
N LEU A 15 -7.61 -19.78 -21.64
CA LEU A 15 -7.83 -20.81 -22.65
C LEU A 15 -9.33 -21.01 -22.94
N ILE A 16 -10.18 -21.01 -21.92
CA ILE A 16 -11.63 -21.11 -22.09
C ILE A 16 -12.17 -19.91 -22.88
N LEU A 17 -11.75 -18.68 -22.57
CA LEU A 17 -12.16 -17.49 -23.32
C LEU A 17 -11.71 -17.55 -24.78
N VAL A 18 -10.48 -17.98 -25.05
CA VAL A 18 -9.96 -18.13 -26.42
C VAL A 18 -10.74 -19.20 -27.19
N LEU A 19 -10.99 -20.36 -26.59
CA LEU A 19 -11.77 -21.43 -27.21
C LEU A 19 -13.21 -20.98 -27.49
N LEU A 20 -13.85 -20.31 -26.54
CA LEU A 20 -15.22 -19.83 -26.69
C LEU A 20 -15.33 -18.74 -27.77
N GLY A 21 -14.38 -17.80 -27.81
CA GLY A 21 -14.32 -16.78 -28.86
C GLY A 21 -14.08 -17.38 -30.25
N THR A 22 -13.18 -18.35 -30.35
CA THR A 22 -12.87 -19.04 -31.61
C THR A 22 -14.05 -19.89 -32.06
N GLY A 23 -14.72 -20.57 -31.14
CA GLY A 23 -15.95 -21.33 -31.39
C GLY A 23 -17.08 -20.44 -31.89
N LEU A 24 -17.31 -19.29 -31.24
CA LEU A 24 -18.34 -18.34 -31.66
C LEU A 24 -18.07 -17.78 -33.07
N PHE A 25 -16.81 -17.45 -33.35
CA PHE A 25 -16.38 -16.96 -34.66
C PHE A 25 -16.52 -18.04 -35.75
N TYR A 26 -16.14 -19.28 -35.44
CA TYR A 26 -16.28 -20.40 -36.38
C TYR A 26 -17.75 -20.71 -36.67
N LEU A 27 -18.61 -20.70 -35.65
CA LEU A 27 -20.06 -20.87 -35.79
C LEU A 27 -20.68 -19.78 -36.66
N ARG A 28 -20.25 -18.52 -36.47
CA ARG A 28 -20.70 -17.42 -37.31
C ARG A 28 -20.31 -17.64 -38.78
N LYS A 29 -19.03 -17.94 -39.02
CA LYS A 29 -18.52 -18.21 -40.38
C LYS A 29 -19.26 -19.36 -41.05
N LYS A 30 -19.54 -20.44 -40.31
CA LYS A 30 -20.31 -21.59 -40.83
C LYS A 30 -21.78 -21.28 -41.08
N ALA A 31 -22.39 -20.42 -40.27
CA ALA A 31 -23.76 -19.96 -40.49
C ALA A 31 -23.86 -19.10 -41.76
N ASP A 32 -22.87 -18.24 -42.01
CA ASP A 32 -22.80 -17.39 -43.21
C ASP A 32 -22.57 -18.20 -44.51
N GLU A 33 -21.92 -19.38 -44.42
CA GLU A 33 -21.72 -20.30 -45.56
C GLU A 33 -23.01 -21.05 -45.99
N ILE A 34 -24.03 -21.09 -45.14
CA ILE A 34 -25.28 -21.82 -45.40
C ILE A 34 -26.39 -20.82 -45.81
N PRO A 35 -26.86 -20.83 -47.07
CA PRO A 35 -27.79 -19.81 -47.60
C PRO A 35 -29.10 -19.71 -46.81
N ALA A 36 -29.60 -20.84 -46.29
CA ALA A 36 -30.84 -20.90 -45.52
C ALA A 36 -30.75 -20.27 -44.12
N LEU A 37 -29.53 -20.16 -43.56
CA LEU A 37 -29.26 -19.58 -42.25
C LEU A 37 -28.81 -18.12 -42.37
N ALA A 38 -28.08 -17.78 -43.44
CA ALA A 38 -27.59 -16.44 -43.72
C ALA A 38 -28.72 -15.40 -43.95
N SER A 39 -29.90 -15.83 -44.38
CA SER A 39 -31.06 -14.95 -44.57
C SER A 39 -31.89 -14.71 -43.31
N MET A 40 -31.54 -15.33 -42.18
CA MET A 40 -32.31 -15.24 -40.93
C MET A 40 -31.81 -14.09 -40.04
N GLU A 41 -32.53 -12.96 -40.05
CA GLU A 41 -32.23 -11.79 -39.22
C GLU A 41 -32.16 -12.12 -37.72
N HIS A 42 -32.99 -13.06 -37.24
CA HIS A 42 -32.96 -13.52 -35.85
C HIS A 42 -31.65 -14.22 -35.45
N LEU A 43 -30.99 -14.89 -36.40
CA LEU A 43 -29.72 -15.56 -36.17
C LEU A 43 -28.59 -14.53 -36.02
N ASP A 44 -28.63 -13.46 -36.82
CA ASP A 44 -27.70 -12.33 -36.70
C ASP A 44 -27.83 -11.65 -35.35
N ILE A 45 -29.06 -11.36 -34.91
CA ILE A 45 -29.33 -10.77 -33.58
C ILE A 45 -28.78 -11.68 -32.47
N ALA A 46 -28.99 -13.00 -32.56
CA ALA A 46 -28.47 -13.95 -31.58
C ALA A 46 -26.94 -13.92 -31.51
N PHE A 47 -26.25 -13.86 -32.66
CA PHE A 47 -24.79 -13.71 -32.71
C PHE A 47 -24.33 -12.38 -32.11
N TYR A 48 -24.99 -11.25 -32.41
CA TYR A 48 -24.65 -9.95 -31.82
C TYR A 48 -24.77 -9.95 -30.30
N VAL A 49 -25.83 -10.54 -29.75
CA VAL A 49 -26.01 -10.68 -28.30
C VAL A 49 -24.92 -11.56 -27.71
N ALA A 50 -24.60 -12.70 -28.34
CA ALA A 50 -23.56 -13.61 -27.86
C ALA A 50 -22.16 -12.97 -27.89
N PHE A 51 -21.81 -12.24 -28.95
CA PHE A 51 -20.56 -11.48 -29.03
C PHE A 51 -20.49 -10.38 -27.96
N SER A 52 -21.60 -9.69 -27.69
CA SER A 52 -21.67 -8.65 -26.66
C SER A 52 -21.46 -9.22 -25.26
N LEU A 53 -22.10 -10.36 -24.95
CA LEU A 53 -21.90 -11.06 -23.68
C LEU A 53 -20.47 -11.58 -23.53
N PHE A 54 -19.88 -12.12 -24.61
CA PHE A 54 -18.49 -12.56 -24.61
C PHE A 54 -17.53 -11.39 -24.36
N LEU A 55 -17.73 -10.25 -25.01
CA LEU A 55 -16.93 -9.05 -24.80
C LEU A 55 -17.00 -8.58 -23.33
N LEU A 56 -18.19 -8.58 -22.74
CA LEU A 56 -18.37 -8.26 -21.33
C LEU A 56 -17.58 -9.22 -20.42
N MET A 57 -17.62 -10.53 -20.69
CA MET A 57 -16.84 -11.53 -19.95
C MET A 57 -15.33 -11.27 -20.04
N VAL A 58 -14.82 -10.93 -21.23
CA VAL A 58 -13.41 -10.59 -21.44
C VAL A 58 -13.02 -9.35 -20.62
N ILE A 59 -13.87 -8.31 -20.62
CA ILE A 59 -13.64 -7.09 -19.82
C ILE A 59 -13.58 -7.43 -18.32
N VAL A 60 -14.53 -8.20 -17.80
CA VAL A 60 -14.56 -8.62 -16.39
C VAL A 60 -13.32 -9.44 -16.03
N PHE A 61 -12.90 -10.37 -16.89
CA PHE A 61 -11.68 -11.17 -16.69
C PHE A 61 -10.45 -10.28 -16.55
N PHE A 62 -10.26 -9.29 -17.44
CA PHE A 62 -9.15 -8.35 -17.33
C PHE A 62 -9.21 -7.56 -16.01
N PHE A 63 -10.37 -7.04 -15.61
CA PHE A 63 -10.52 -6.35 -14.33
C PHE A 63 -10.15 -7.24 -13.13
N GLN A 64 -10.56 -8.50 -13.13
CA GLN A 64 -10.22 -9.47 -12.08
C GLN A 64 -8.73 -9.83 -12.05
N LEU A 65 -8.10 -9.94 -13.21
CA LEU A 65 -6.66 -10.21 -13.33
C LEU A 65 -5.84 -9.05 -12.75
N PHE A 66 -6.22 -7.81 -13.04
CA PHE A 66 -5.56 -6.63 -12.48
C PHE A 66 -5.86 -6.39 -11.00
N SER A 67 -7.03 -6.80 -10.49
CA SER A 67 -7.37 -6.66 -9.06
C SER A 67 -6.65 -7.71 -8.20
N SER A 68 -6.59 -8.96 -8.67
CA SER A 68 -5.99 -10.08 -7.92
C SER A 68 -4.47 -9.99 -7.79
N VAL A 69 -3.75 -9.56 -8.84
CA VAL A 69 -2.28 -9.36 -8.81
C VAL A 69 -1.86 -8.29 -7.81
N LYS A 70 -2.72 -7.30 -7.54
CA LYS A 70 -2.40 -6.14 -6.69
C LYS A 70 -2.67 -6.36 -5.20
N LEU A 71 -3.36 -7.44 -4.83
CA LEU A 71 -3.86 -7.66 -3.45
C LEU A 71 -3.21 -8.85 -2.74
N GLU A 72 -2.28 -9.55 -3.39
CA GLU A 72 -1.61 -10.66 -2.73
C GLU A 72 -0.71 -10.13 -1.60
N ARG A 73 -1.03 -10.51 -0.36
CA ARG A 73 -0.25 -10.15 0.83
C ARG A 73 1.14 -10.77 0.74
N PHE A 74 2.16 -9.98 1.08
CA PHE A 74 3.53 -10.48 1.14
C PHE A 74 3.71 -11.35 2.38
N SER A 75 4.24 -12.56 2.22
CA SER A 75 4.48 -13.46 3.35
C SER A 75 5.88 -13.20 3.92
N PRO A 76 6.01 -12.76 5.19
CA PRO A 76 7.31 -12.43 5.78
C PRO A 76 8.25 -13.64 5.90
N GLY A 77 7.70 -14.84 6.05
CA GLY A 77 8.46 -16.10 6.15
C GLY A 77 8.76 -16.77 4.80
N ASN A 78 8.40 -16.16 3.66
CA ASN A 78 8.68 -16.73 2.34
C ASN A 78 9.71 -15.86 1.58
N PRO A 79 10.95 -16.36 1.34
CA PRO A 79 11.98 -15.64 0.61
C PRO A 79 11.57 -15.17 -0.78
N GLU A 80 10.77 -15.95 -1.52
CA GLU A 80 10.28 -15.54 -2.85
C GLU A 80 9.33 -14.34 -2.76
N SER A 81 8.52 -14.29 -1.70
CA SER A 81 7.59 -13.19 -1.44
C SER A 81 8.35 -11.92 -1.06
N LEU A 82 9.38 -12.05 -0.21
CA LEU A 82 10.29 -10.95 0.13
C LEU A 82 11.06 -10.45 -1.09
N ALA A 83 11.59 -11.36 -1.91
CA ALA A 83 12.28 -11.00 -3.15
C ALA A 83 11.36 -10.26 -4.13
N ARG A 84 10.07 -10.64 -4.22
CA ARG A 84 9.07 -9.89 -4.98
C ARG A 84 8.89 -8.48 -4.41
N LEU A 85 8.69 -8.34 -3.10
CA LEU A 85 8.54 -7.06 -2.43
C LEU A 85 9.76 -6.15 -2.67
N ASP A 86 10.96 -6.72 -2.56
CA ASP A 86 12.24 -6.06 -2.77
C ASP A 86 12.39 -5.49 -4.20
N ARG A 87 11.88 -6.20 -5.21
CA ARG A 87 11.95 -5.76 -6.61
C ARG A 87 11.02 -4.57 -6.92
N ILE A 88 10.02 -4.29 -6.09
CA ILE A 88 9.03 -3.23 -6.35
C ILE A 88 9.71 -1.85 -6.33
N ARG A 89 9.75 -1.19 -7.49
CA ARG A 89 10.37 0.13 -7.66
C ARG A 89 9.70 1.24 -6.83
N ARG A 90 8.40 1.12 -6.55
CA ARG A 90 7.59 2.11 -5.81
C ARG A 90 8.16 2.46 -4.43
N PHE A 91 8.81 1.50 -3.77
CA PHE A 91 9.39 1.65 -2.43
C PHE A 91 10.84 2.16 -2.45
N ARG A 92 11.49 2.18 -3.62
CA ARG A 92 12.85 2.70 -3.74
C ARG A 92 12.84 4.22 -3.58
N LEU A 93 13.83 4.74 -2.86
CA LEU A 93 14.17 6.15 -2.88
C LEU A 93 14.87 6.48 -4.22
N GLN A 94 15.11 7.76 -4.47
CA GLN A 94 15.67 8.22 -5.74
C GLN A 94 17.05 7.59 -6.02
N LYS A 95 17.36 7.38 -7.31
CA LYS A 95 18.71 7.01 -7.76
C LYS A 95 19.73 8.01 -7.17
N GLY A 96 20.87 7.50 -6.69
CA GLY A 96 21.89 8.29 -6.02
C GLY A 96 21.78 8.35 -4.49
N PHE A 97 20.64 7.98 -3.87
CA PHE A 97 20.55 7.96 -2.40
C PHE A 97 21.67 7.10 -1.78
N LYS A 98 21.92 5.90 -2.33
CA LYS A 98 22.94 4.99 -1.81
C LYS A 98 24.36 5.55 -1.90
N GLU A 99 24.63 6.38 -2.90
CA GLU A 99 25.94 7.00 -3.12
C GLU A 99 26.16 8.15 -2.13
N HIS A 100 25.12 8.96 -1.90
CA HIS A 100 25.22 10.17 -1.08
C HIS A 100 24.89 9.92 0.40
N ARG A 101 24.42 8.72 0.76
CA ARG A 101 24.00 8.39 2.13
C ARG A 101 25.08 8.73 3.17
N TRP A 102 26.35 8.49 2.86
CA TRP A 102 27.47 8.71 3.78
C TRP A 102 27.60 10.17 4.26
N HIS A 103 27.05 11.13 3.52
CA HIS A 103 27.01 12.54 3.89
C HIS A 103 25.90 12.87 4.90
N TRP A 104 25.04 11.90 5.23
CA TRP A 104 23.94 12.07 6.17
C TRP A 104 24.01 11.04 7.33
N PRO A 105 25.06 11.06 8.17
CA PRO A 105 25.21 10.15 9.30
C PRO A 105 24.16 10.40 10.40
N GLU A 106 23.80 11.66 10.64
CA GLU A 106 22.81 12.10 11.63
C GLU A 106 21.38 12.11 11.08
N TYR A 107 21.02 11.06 10.31
CA TYR A 107 19.71 11.03 9.66
C TYR A 107 18.55 10.95 10.64
N ARG A 108 18.78 10.36 11.81
CA ARG A 108 17.77 10.19 12.85
C ARG A 108 17.43 11.52 13.50
N GLU A 109 18.43 12.27 13.96
CA GLU A 109 18.23 13.62 14.52
C GLU A 109 17.62 14.56 13.49
N ALA A 110 18.02 14.44 12.22
CA ALA A 110 17.42 15.22 11.14
C ALA A 110 15.93 14.90 10.92
N ILE A 111 15.52 13.62 11.03
CA ILE A 111 14.10 13.22 10.91
C ILE A 111 13.30 13.66 12.15
N ILE A 112 13.84 13.45 13.35
CA ILE A 112 13.26 13.91 14.62
C ILE A 112 13.03 15.43 14.55
N SER A 113 14.07 16.20 14.22
CA SER A 113 14.00 17.65 14.13
C SER A 113 13.08 18.16 13.01
N TYR A 114 12.91 17.40 11.92
CA TYR A 114 11.93 17.71 10.88
C TYR A 114 10.49 17.68 11.40
N PHE A 115 10.17 16.74 12.29
CA PHE A 115 8.84 16.67 12.89
C PHE A 115 8.67 17.61 14.09
N ALA A 116 9.74 17.89 14.84
CA ALA A 116 9.72 18.86 15.93
C ALA A 116 9.47 20.31 15.42
N LYS A 117 9.94 20.62 14.21
CA LYS A 117 9.67 21.91 13.56
C LYS A 117 8.26 21.88 12.95
N ASP A 118 7.46 22.93 13.17
CA ASP A 118 6.12 23.16 12.59
C ASP A 118 4.91 22.85 13.51
N GLY A 119 4.91 23.38 14.74
CA GLY A 119 3.75 23.39 15.63
C GLY A 119 3.31 22.00 16.10
N TRP A 120 4.24 21.06 16.12
CA TRP A 120 4.08 19.73 16.72
C TRP A 120 4.63 19.78 18.14
N GLU A 121 3.82 19.33 19.09
CA GLU A 121 4.21 19.16 20.48
C GLU A 121 4.76 17.75 20.65
N SER A 122 6.01 17.65 21.11
CA SER A 122 6.63 16.38 21.45
C SER A 122 6.12 15.92 22.81
N LYS A 123 5.65 14.68 22.89
CA LYS A 123 5.47 13.95 24.12
C LYS A 123 6.53 12.87 24.17
N GLU A 124 7.30 12.84 25.25
CA GLU A 124 8.14 11.70 25.55
C GLU A 124 7.25 10.49 25.83
N ASP A 125 7.63 9.35 25.28
CA ASP A 125 6.95 8.09 25.46
C ASP A 125 8.03 7.02 25.70
N VAL A 126 7.74 6.06 26.57
CA VAL A 126 8.73 5.03 26.93
C VAL A 126 8.95 4.04 25.79
N LEU A 127 7.94 3.85 24.93
CA LEU A 127 7.95 2.84 23.86
C LEU A 127 8.34 3.41 22.50
N PHE A 128 8.30 4.73 22.34
CA PHE A 128 8.60 5.42 21.07
C PHE A 128 9.68 6.48 21.30
N ASP A 129 10.60 6.66 20.34
CA ASP A 129 11.61 7.73 20.45
C ASP A 129 10.97 9.12 20.55
N ALA A 130 9.82 9.29 19.88
CA ALA A 130 9.01 10.50 20.03
C ALA A 130 7.57 10.26 19.59
N VAL A 131 6.63 10.86 20.30
CA VAL A 131 5.24 11.01 19.86
C VAL A 131 4.95 12.48 19.64
N TYR A 132 4.74 12.86 18.39
CA TYR A 132 4.39 14.23 18.03
C TYR A 132 2.90 14.37 17.87
N THR A 133 2.33 15.38 18.52
CA THR A 133 0.91 15.71 18.42
C THR A 133 0.72 17.13 17.88
N ARG A 134 -0.30 17.35 17.06
CA ARG A 134 -0.62 18.68 16.53
C ARG A 134 -2.12 18.90 16.55
N GLN A 135 -2.54 19.93 17.28
CA GLN A 135 -3.94 20.34 17.33
C GLN A 135 -4.40 20.90 15.98
N ARG A 136 -5.62 20.53 15.57
CA ARG A 136 -6.25 21.09 14.38
C ARG A 136 -6.99 22.38 14.74
N LYS A 137 -6.80 23.41 13.92
CA LYS A 137 -7.40 24.75 14.10
C LYS A 137 -8.94 24.83 14.03
N ILE A 138 -9.65 23.72 13.80
CA ILE A 138 -11.11 23.72 13.71
C ILE A 138 -11.69 23.05 14.97
N PRO A 139 -11.85 23.80 16.07
CA PRO A 139 -12.62 23.30 17.21
C PRO A 139 -14.09 23.18 16.79
N ARG A 140 -14.76 22.10 17.22
CA ARG A 140 -16.21 22.04 17.26
C ARG A 140 -16.64 22.46 18.66
N PHE A 141 -17.58 23.39 18.76
CA PHE A 141 -18.17 23.81 20.04
C PHE A 141 -18.58 22.57 20.86
N GLY A 142 -18.09 22.49 22.11
CA GLY A 142 -18.41 21.41 23.05
C GLY A 142 -17.75 20.04 22.79
N LYS A 143 -16.75 19.93 21.90
CA LYS A 143 -16.01 18.68 21.67
C LYS A 143 -14.51 18.86 21.84
N ALA A 144 -13.82 17.83 22.34
CA ALA A 144 -12.37 17.79 22.42
C ALA A 144 -11.73 18.13 21.06
N SER A 145 -10.63 18.88 21.10
CA SER A 145 -9.93 19.30 19.88
C SER A 145 -9.33 18.07 19.17
N LEU A 146 -9.58 17.98 17.85
CA LEU A 146 -9.00 16.91 17.06
C LEU A 146 -7.50 17.13 16.93
N VAL A 147 -6.71 16.07 17.12
CA VAL A 147 -5.26 16.09 16.94
C VAL A 147 -4.85 15.22 15.74
N ASP A 148 -3.73 15.56 15.12
CA ASP A 148 -2.95 14.62 14.32
C ASP A 148 -1.82 14.07 15.19
N GLN A 149 -1.50 12.78 15.08
CA GLN A 149 -0.39 12.16 15.81
C GLN A 149 0.62 11.51 14.86
N ILE A 150 1.89 11.55 15.24
CA ILE A 150 2.99 10.85 14.59
C ILE A 150 3.79 10.12 15.65
N PHE A 151 3.87 8.79 15.53
CA PHE A 151 4.76 7.95 16.30
C PHE A 151 6.06 7.79 15.51
N LEU A 152 7.19 8.03 16.16
CA LEU A 152 8.51 7.76 15.60
C LEU A 152 9.15 6.63 16.38
N PHE A 153 9.61 5.60 15.68
CA PHE A 153 10.23 4.44 16.28
C PHE A 153 11.46 4.02 15.49
N TYR A 154 12.62 4.08 16.11
CA TYR A 154 13.87 3.60 15.59
C TYR A 154 14.20 2.24 16.23
N HIS A 155 14.61 1.29 15.39
CA HIS A 155 15.13 0.02 15.90
C HIS A 155 16.27 -0.51 15.01
N PRO A 156 17.43 -0.89 15.61
CA PRO A 156 18.59 -1.38 14.85
C PRO A 156 18.35 -2.77 14.23
N MET A 157 17.43 -3.54 14.78
CA MET A 157 17.11 -4.90 14.34
C MET A 157 15.62 -5.03 14.12
N LEU A 158 15.10 -4.39 13.07
CA LEU A 158 13.68 -4.37 12.81
C LEU A 158 13.27 -5.60 11.99
N ASN A 159 12.23 -6.31 12.44
CA ASN A 159 11.61 -7.41 11.72
C ASN A 159 10.08 -7.25 11.74
N VAL A 160 9.36 -8.15 11.08
CA VAL A 160 7.89 -8.09 11.01
C VAL A 160 7.21 -8.18 12.38
N ILE A 161 7.75 -8.96 13.30
CA ILE A 161 7.14 -9.19 14.62
C ILE A 161 7.16 -7.89 15.42
N ILE A 162 8.29 -7.18 15.41
CA ILE A 162 8.43 -5.87 16.07
C ILE A 162 7.49 -4.85 15.43
N VAL A 163 7.41 -4.80 14.09
CA VAL A 163 6.49 -3.90 13.39
C VAL A 163 5.04 -4.17 13.80
N ASP A 164 4.61 -5.43 13.79
CA ASP A 164 3.23 -5.80 14.15
C ASP A 164 2.92 -5.50 15.62
N GLN A 165 3.86 -5.74 16.52
CA GLN A 165 3.72 -5.41 17.94
C GLN A 165 3.60 -3.90 18.14
N MET A 166 4.49 -3.12 17.54
CA MET A 166 4.46 -1.66 17.67
C MET A 166 3.22 -1.05 17.02
N LEU A 167 2.72 -1.63 15.92
CA LEU A 167 1.45 -1.21 15.34
C LEU A 167 0.30 -1.42 16.32
N LYS A 168 0.21 -2.59 16.96
CA LYS A 168 -0.82 -2.84 17.99
C LYS A 168 -0.70 -1.88 19.17
N GLU A 169 0.52 -1.55 19.58
CA GLU A 169 0.72 -0.59 20.67
C GLU A 169 0.29 0.82 20.27
N CYS A 170 0.60 1.27 19.04
CA CYS A 170 0.04 2.52 18.51
C CYS A 170 -1.49 2.49 18.51
N GLU A 171 -2.12 1.41 18.07
CA GLU A 171 -3.58 1.26 18.05
C GLU A 171 -4.18 1.40 19.45
N LYS A 172 -3.59 0.72 20.43
CA LYS A 172 -3.98 0.78 21.82
C LYS A 172 -3.86 2.20 22.38
N GLN A 173 -2.70 2.85 22.19
CA GLN A 173 -2.48 4.22 22.65
C GLN A 173 -3.43 5.23 21.98
N ILE A 174 -3.80 5.04 20.72
CA ILE A 174 -4.79 5.87 20.03
C ILE A 174 -6.18 5.68 20.63
N GLU A 175 -6.55 4.45 20.97
CA GLU A 175 -7.86 4.15 21.57
C GLU A 175 -7.94 4.66 23.02
N ASP A 176 -6.89 4.46 23.82
CA ASP A 176 -6.80 4.94 25.21
C ASP A 176 -6.92 6.48 25.30
N ASN A 177 -6.39 7.21 24.31
CA ASN A 177 -6.40 8.67 24.28
C ASN A 177 -7.58 9.29 23.52
N LYS A 178 -8.53 8.47 23.07
CA LYS A 178 -9.60 8.89 22.14
C LYS A 178 -10.56 9.91 22.72
N GLU A 179 -10.82 9.85 24.02
CA GLU A 179 -11.73 10.77 24.71
C GLU A 179 -11.09 12.13 24.98
N ALA A 180 -9.86 12.13 25.50
CA ALA A 180 -9.13 13.34 25.86
C ALA A 180 -8.59 14.09 24.63
N SER A 181 -8.04 13.36 23.66
CA SER A 181 -7.40 13.92 22.47
C SER A 181 -7.69 13.06 21.23
N PRO A 182 -8.90 13.13 20.66
CA PRO A 182 -9.29 12.31 19.52
C PRO A 182 -8.36 12.53 18.31
N ALA A 183 -7.68 11.45 17.92
CA ALA A 183 -6.70 11.45 16.84
C ALA A 183 -7.17 10.61 15.64
N PRO A 184 -7.99 11.14 14.72
CA PRO A 184 -8.54 10.33 13.63
C PRO A 184 -7.53 10.03 12.51
N ARG A 185 -6.40 10.75 12.46
CA ARG A 185 -5.33 10.54 11.47
C ARG A 185 -3.99 10.41 12.18
N ASN A 186 -3.45 9.20 12.17
CA ASN A 186 -2.22 8.83 12.84
C ASN A 186 -1.22 8.30 11.83
N ARG A 187 0.06 8.54 12.09
CA ARG A 187 1.17 7.97 11.30
C ARG A 187 2.14 7.33 12.26
N VAL A 188 2.72 6.21 11.86
CA VAL A 188 3.90 5.66 12.52
C VAL A 188 5.02 5.59 11.52
N ILE A 189 6.22 6.00 11.92
CA ILE A 189 7.41 6.02 11.09
C ILE A 189 8.45 5.16 11.78
N PHE A 190 8.66 3.98 11.21
CA PHE A 190 9.74 3.08 11.58
C PHE A 190 11.03 3.53 10.91
N LEU A 191 12.12 3.65 11.66
CA LEU A 191 13.45 3.98 11.18
C LEU A 191 14.39 2.80 11.44
N THR A 192 15.20 2.44 10.45
CA THR A 192 16.25 1.43 10.62
C THR A 192 17.42 1.67 9.67
N ASP A 193 18.60 1.32 10.12
CA ASP A 193 19.86 1.23 9.38
C ASP A 193 20.44 -0.19 9.43
N MET A 194 19.57 -1.18 9.64
CA MET A 194 19.94 -2.59 9.64
C MET A 194 20.50 -3.00 8.26
N ARG A 195 21.67 -3.63 8.25
CA ARG A 195 22.31 -4.12 7.01
C ARG A 195 21.68 -5.39 6.45
N ASN A 196 21.02 -6.18 7.30
CA ASN A 196 20.34 -7.40 6.87
C ASN A 196 19.06 -7.06 6.08
N ARG A 197 19.18 -7.12 4.75
CA ARG A 197 18.13 -6.74 3.82
C ARG A 197 16.90 -7.63 3.87
N GLU A 198 17.05 -8.91 4.20
CA GLU A 198 15.91 -9.84 4.26
C GLU A 198 15.01 -9.51 5.46
N GLU A 199 15.61 -9.28 6.63
CA GLU A 199 14.89 -8.86 7.84
C GLU A 199 14.19 -7.51 7.66
N VAL A 200 14.86 -6.53 7.05
CA VAL A 200 14.22 -5.23 6.78
C VAL A 200 13.10 -5.36 5.75
N THR A 201 13.24 -6.24 4.77
CA THR A 201 12.16 -6.50 3.81
C THR A 201 11.01 -7.27 4.46
N SER A 202 11.28 -8.14 5.43
CA SER A 202 10.29 -8.80 6.28
C SER A 202 9.51 -7.77 7.12
N ALA A 203 10.20 -6.84 7.79
CA ALA A 203 9.58 -5.68 8.44
C ALA A 203 8.73 -4.85 7.46
N GLY A 204 9.26 -4.61 6.25
CA GLY A 204 8.55 -3.95 5.16
C GLY A 204 7.27 -4.67 4.76
N ALA A 205 7.22 -6.01 4.79
CA ALA A 205 6.02 -6.77 4.49
C ALA A 205 4.90 -6.49 5.52
N GLY A 206 5.23 -6.38 6.81
CA GLY A 206 4.28 -5.96 7.85
C GLY A 206 3.66 -4.59 7.55
N VAL A 207 4.50 -3.59 7.26
CA VAL A 207 4.06 -2.24 6.90
C VAL A 207 3.20 -2.21 5.63
N VAL A 208 3.58 -2.97 4.60
CA VAL A 208 2.94 -2.95 3.29
C VAL A 208 1.58 -3.67 3.30
N ASN A 209 1.44 -4.70 4.14
CA ASN A 209 0.21 -5.48 4.31
C ASN A 209 -0.80 -4.85 5.29
N TYR A 210 -0.40 -3.84 6.06
CA TYR A 210 -1.25 -3.25 7.09
C TYR A 210 -2.45 -2.48 6.49
N LEU A 211 -3.65 -2.71 7.04
CA LEU A 211 -4.93 -2.22 6.48
C LEU A 211 -5.26 -0.76 6.84
N CYS A 212 -4.52 -0.16 7.77
CA CYS A 212 -4.63 1.26 8.12
C CYS A 212 -5.93 1.73 8.77
N VAL A 213 -6.80 0.82 9.22
CA VAL A 213 -8.10 1.14 9.84
C VAL A 213 -8.21 0.41 11.18
N PRO A 214 -7.71 1.01 12.28
CA PRO A 214 -7.88 0.44 13.61
C PRO A 214 -9.32 0.55 14.14
N SER A 215 -10.09 1.57 13.73
CA SER A 215 -11.52 1.72 14.09
C SER A 215 -12.28 2.58 13.08
N ASP A 216 -13.61 2.58 13.15
CA ASP A 216 -14.56 3.13 12.14
C ASP A 216 -14.32 4.59 11.67
N ARG A 217 -13.51 5.37 12.40
CA ARG A 217 -13.19 6.77 12.05
C ARG A 217 -11.73 7.14 12.24
N THR A 218 -10.89 6.15 12.53
CA THR A 218 -9.49 6.34 12.86
C THR A 218 -8.65 5.63 11.82
N SER A 219 -7.54 6.25 11.43
CA SER A 219 -6.61 5.64 10.49
C SER A 219 -5.19 5.76 11.01
N LEU A 220 -4.47 4.64 11.01
CA LEU A 220 -3.05 4.59 11.32
C LEU A 220 -2.28 4.27 10.03
N TYR A 221 -1.34 5.11 9.64
CA TYR A 221 -0.59 4.94 8.39
C TYR A 221 0.88 4.68 8.68
N PRO A 222 1.35 3.42 8.59
CA PRO A 222 2.75 3.11 8.80
C PRO A 222 3.62 3.46 7.61
N MET A 223 4.86 3.85 7.91
CA MET A 223 5.94 3.97 6.94
C MET A 223 7.20 3.38 7.55
N LEU A 224 7.98 2.64 6.78
CA LEU A 224 9.29 2.16 7.19
C LEU A 224 10.36 2.77 6.29
N PHE A 225 11.22 3.58 6.90
CA PHE A 225 12.40 4.15 6.26
C PHE A 225 13.61 3.27 6.57
N ASP A 226 14.11 2.63 5.53
CA ASP A 226 15.33 1.83 5.52
C ASP A 226 16.44 2.67 4.90
N TYR A 227 17.34 3.12 5.77
CA TYR A 227 18.46 3.96 5.41
C TYR A 227 19.51 3.20 4.58
N GLU A 228 19.82 1.95 4.93
CA GLU A 228 20.85 1.16 4.27
C GLU A 228 20.44 0.75 2.84
N ALA A 229 19.23 0.22 2.65
CA ALA A 229 18.77 -0.20 1.33
C ALA A 229 18.15 0.95 0.51
N ALA A 230 18.07 2.16 1.07
CA ALA A 230 17.47 3.34 0.46
C ALA A 230 16.00 3.12 0.07
N ARG A 231 15.18 2.73 1.05
CA ARG A 231 13.76 2.43 0.83
C ARG A 231 12.85 3.15 1.79
N LEU A 232 11.64 3.42 1.29
CA LEU A 232 10.50 3.85 2.08
C LEU A 232 9.32 2.93 1.76
N PHE A 233 9.08 1.96 2.64
CA PHE A 233 7.91 1.10 2.60
C PHE A 233 6.70 1.81 3.19
N TYR A 234 5.53 1.49 2.66
CA TYR A 234 4.25 2.04 3.10
C TYR A 234 3.10 1.17 2.56
N PRO A 235 1.91 1.20 3.18
CA PRO A 235 0.78 0.36 2.82
C PRO A 235 0.50 0.32 1.31
N LEU A 236 0.40 -0.90 0.76
CA LEU A 236 0.08 -1.10 -0.65
C LEU A 236 -1.39 -0.82 -0.90
N ASP A 237 -2.23 -1.40 -0.05
CA ASP A 237 -3.68 -1.26 -0.06
C ASP A 237 -4.10 -0.22 0.96
N THR A 238 -4.91 0.74 0.51
CA THR A 238 -5.54 1.75 1.35
C THR A 238 -7.02 1.87 1.02
N THR A 239 -7.61 0.89 0.34
CA THR A 239 -9.00 0.93 -0.14
C THR A 239 -9.99 1.14 1.01
N MET A 240 -9.74 0.50 2.16
CA MET A 240 -10.52 0.60 3.39
C MET A 240 -10.39 1.96 4.10
N VAL A 241 -9.34 2.74 3.81
CA VAL A 241 -9.09 4.04 4.45
C VAL A 241 -10.03 5.10 3.86
N PRO A 242 -10.67 5.96 4.69
CA PRO A 242 -11.52 7.05 4.21
C PRO A 242 -10.79 7.96 3.21
N ARG A 243 -11.47 8.36 2.11
CA ARG A 243 -10.87 9.13 1.00
C ARG A 243 -10.09 10.37 1.47
N ARG A 244 -10.62 11.11 2.45
CA ARG A 244 -9.97 12.30 3.03
C ARG A 244 -8.66 11.96 3.73
N HIS A 245 -8.59 10.81 4.41
CA HIS A 245 -7.37 10.34 5.09
C HIS A 245 -6.36 9.86 4.06
N ARG A 246 -6.79 9.15 3.00
CA ARG A 246 -5.90 8.72 1.90
C ARG A 246 -5.18 9.88 1.24
N LEU A 247 -5.93 10.95 0.91
CA LEU A 247 -5.34 12.15 0.31
C LEU A 247 -4.33 12.80 1.26
N TYR A 248 -4.68 12.92 2.54
CA TYR A 248 -3.78 13.44 3.57
C TYR A 248 -2.47 12.63 3.66
N PHE A 249 -2.55 11.31 3.82
CA PHE A 249 -1.37 10.45 3.91
C PHE A 249 -0.54 10.45 2.62
N TRP A 250 -1.20 10.46 1.46
CA TRP A 250 -0.53 10.56 0.17
C TRP A 250 0.27 11.86 0.04
N LEU A 251 -0.33 13.01 0.38
CA LEU A 251 0.34 14.32 0.37
C LEU A 251 1.52 14.33 1.34
N LYS A 252 1.31 13.92 2.60
CA LYS A 252 2.36 13.92 3.62
C LYS A 252 3.53 12.99 3.24
N ARG A 253 3.26 11.83 2.65
CA ARG A 253 4.30 10.94 2.12
C ARG A 253 5.11 11.59 1.00
N ILE A 254 4.47 12.30 0.07
CA ILE A 254 5.18 13.03 -1.00
C ILE A 254 6.07 14.12 -0.41
N VAL A 255 5.54 14.91 0.53
CA VAL A 255 6.30 15.96 1.20
C VAL A 255 7.51 15.36 1.91
N PHE A 256 7.33 14.26 2.64
CA PHE A 256 8.43 13.58 3.33
C PHE A 256 9.49 13.03 2.36
N LYS A 257 9.09 12.33 1.29
CA LYS A 257 10.02 11.87 0.24
C LYS A 257 10.81 13.02 -0.39
N ARG A 258 10.15 14.16 -0.66
CA ARG A 258 10.80 15.35 -1.21
C ARG A 258 11.77 15.98 -0.22
N TRP A 259 11.43 16.01 1.06
CA TRP A 259 12.31 16.52 2.11
C TRP A 259 13.57 15.67 2.25
N ILE A 260 13.43 14.34 2.31
CA ILE A 260 14.57 13.39 2.31
C ILE A 260 15.49 13.68 1.12
N ARG A 261 14.91 13.80 -0.08
CA ARG A 261 15.67 14.12 -1.30
C ARG A 261 16.47 15.43 -1.16
N LYS A 262 15.85 16.49 -0.64
CA LYS A 262 16.53 17.79 -0.49
C LYS A 262 17.69 17.71 0.49
N LYS A 263 17.54 16.96 1.59
CA LYS A 263 18.59 16.79 2.58
C LYS A 263 19.84 16.15 1.99
N LEU A 264 19.69 15.11 1.17
CA LEU A 264 20.81 14.44 0.47
C LEU A 264 21.55 15.31 -0.56
N ILE A 265 20.92 16.37 -1.09
CA ILE A 265 21.57 17.27 -2.05
C ILE A 265 22.32 18.39 -1.33
N ALA A 266 21.88 18.72 -0.10
CA ALA A 266 22.44 19.82 0.68
C ALA A 266 23.54 19.36 1.67
N SER A 267 23.67 18.06 1.90
CA SER A 267 24.71 17.39 2.67
C SER A 267 25.83 16.91 1.75
#